data_AF-A0A8B8LHK6-F1
#
_entry.id   AF-A0A8B8LHK6-F1
#
_cell.length_a   1.000
_cell.length_b   1.000
_cell.length_c   1.000
_cell.angle_alpha   90.00
_cell.angle_beta   90.00
_cell.angle_gamma   90.00
#
_symmetry.space_group_name_H-M   'P 1'
#
loop_
_entity.id
_entity.type
_entity.pdbx_description
1 polymer ?
#
loop_
_entity_poly.entity_id
_entity_poly.type
_entity_poly.pdbx_seq_one_letter_code
_entity_poly.pdbx_strand_id
1 'polypeptide(L)'
;MAKKPGPRPSKLSVYLYIPNIIGYMRVLLNCVAFSQCLTNKMIFPILYFLSFVCDAVDGWCARKFNQVSTFGAVLDMVTDRISTACLLVVLSQVYKPGLIFLSLLALDIASHWLQMYSTFLLGKASHKDVKDSSSWLFRLYYGNRMFMAYCCVSCEVLYLILFYLSEKETEKLVDMKTAADVCVLYDIDRKHKQ
;
A
#
# COMPACT_ATOMS: atom_id res chain seq x y z
N MET A 1 -20.21 29.37 -37.51
CA MET A 1 -20.91 28.11 -37.16
C MET A 1 -20.33 27.57 -35.87
N ALA A 2 -21.06 27.68 -34.75
CA ALA A 2 -20.64 27.15 -33.46
C ALA A 2 -20.67 25.61 -33.49
N LYS A 3 -19.55 24.98 -33.13
CA LYS A 3 -19.42 23.53 -33.03
C LYS A 3 -20.38 23.04 -31.93
N LYS A 4 -21.41 22.28 -32.29
CA LYS A 4 -22.35 21.69 -31.31
C LYS A 4 -21.53 20.91 -30.26
N PRO A 5 -21.75 21.12 -28.95
CA PRO A 5 -21.10 20.30 -27.94
C PRO A 5 -21.56 18.85 -28.14
N GLY A 6 -20.61 17.94 -28.32
CA GLY A 6 -20.89 16.51 -28.39
C GLY A 6 -21.60 16.00 -27.12
N PRO A 7 -22.23 14.81 -27.17
CA PRO A 7 -22.95 14.27 -26.03
C PRO A 7 -22.01 14.21 -24.83
N ARG A 8 -22.41 14.84 -23.71
CA ARG A 8 -21.66 14.76 -22.46
C ARG A 8 -21.66 13.28 -22.05
N PRO A 9 -20.50 12.65 -21.80
CA PRO A 9 -20.48 11.27 -21.34
C PRO A 9 -21.36 11.16 -20.09
N SER A 10 -22.32 10.23 -20.12
CA SER A 10 -23.23 10.01 -18.98
C SER A 10 -22.40 9.74 -17.72
N LYS A 11 -22.80 10.25 -16.56
CA LYS A 11 -22.04 10.04 -15.31
C LYS A 11 -21.77 8.54 -15.03
N LEU A 12 -22.63 7.65 -15.52
CA LEU A 12 -22.51 6.20 -15.43
C LEU A 12 -21.31 5.63 -16.22
N SER A 13 -20.92 6.22 -17.35
CA SER A 13 -19.79 5.73 -18.14
C SER A 13 -18.46 5.96 -17.43
N VAL A 14 -18.38 6.98 -16.57
CA VAL A 14 -17.16 7.29 -15.80
C VAL A 14 -16.89 6.20 -14.76
N TYR A 15 -17.92 5.66 -14.09
CA TYR A 15 -17.75 4.57 -13.13
C TYR A 15 -17.36 3.24 -13.78
N LEU A 16 -17.73 3.03 -15.05
CA LEU A 16 -17.45 1.81 -15.83
C LEU A 16 -16.20 1.92 -16.71
N TYR A 17 -15.35 2.92 -16.50
CA TYR A 17 -14.06 2.97 -17.18
C TYR A 17 -13.21 1.75 -16.81
N ILE A 18 -12.52 1.19 -17.80
CA ILE A 18 -11.60 0.07 -17.65
C ILE A 18 -10.63 0.28 -16.45
N PRO A 19 -9.96 1.45 -16.30
CA PRO A 19 -9.13 1.71 -15.12
C PRO A 19 -9.89 1.68 -13.79
N ASN A 20 -11.15 2.16 -13.74
CA ASN A 20 -11.94 2.14 -12.50
C ASN A 20 -12.39 0.72 -12.14
N ILE A 21 -12.67 -0.14 -13.12
CA ILE A 21 -12.96 -1.55 -12.90
C ILE A 21 -11.73 -2.27 -12.34
N ILE A 22 -10.53 -1.97 -12.86
CA ILE A 22 -9.27 -2.49 -12.31
C ILE A 22 -9.08 -2.00 -10.87
N GLY A 23 -9.38 -0.73 -10.59
CA GLY A 23 -9.38 -0.19 -9.22
C GLY A 23 -10.34 -0.94 -8.28
N TYR A 24 -11.55 -1.29 -8.71
CA TYR A 24 -12.48 -2.09 -7.88
C TYR A 24 -11.97 -3.52 -7.65
N MET A 25 -11.44 -4.16 -8.69
CA MET A 25 -10.78 -5.46 -8.58
C MET A 25 -9.63 -5.42 -7.57
N ARG A 26 -8.85 -4.33 -7.58
CA ARG A 26 -7.73 -4.09 -6.68
C ARG A 26 -8.18 -4.00 -5.22
N VAL A 27 -9.25 -3.25 -4.94
CA VAL A 27 -9.83 -3.18 -3.60
C VAL A 27 -10.24 -4.58 -3.11
N LEU A 28 -10.91 -5.37 -3.97
CA LEU A 28 -11.28 -6.74 -3.63
C LEU A 28 -10.05 -7.63 -3.39
N LEU A 29 -9.02 -7.55 -4.23
CA LEU A 29 -7.76 -8.28 -4.05
C LEU A 29 -7.08 -7.94 -2.73
N ASN A 30 -7.04 -6.66 -2.35
CA ASN A 30 -6.51 -6.23 -1.06
C ASN A 30 -7.34 -6.78 0.10
N CYS A 31 -8.68 -6.73 0.03
CA CYS A 31 -9.55 -7.31 1.06
C CYS A 31 -9.31 -8.82 1.22
N VAL A 32 -9.21 -9.56 0.11
CA VAL A 32 -8.91 -11.00 0.13
C VAL A 32 -7.51 -11.26 0.68
N ALA A 33 -6.51 -10.46 0.28
CA ALA A 33 -5.16 -10.56 0.81
C ALA A 33 -5.17 -10.40 2.33
N PHE A 34 -5.75 -9.32 2.86
CA PHE A 34 -5.81 -9.08 4.31
C PHE A 34 -6.63 -10.12 5.06
N SER A 35 -7.71 -10.64 4.47
CA SER A 35 -8.43 -11.80 5.04
C SER A 35 -7.54 -13.03 5.12
N GLN A 36 -6.68 -13.25 4.12
CA GLN A 36 -5.77 -14.38 4.06
C GLN A 36 -4.50 -14.19 4.90
N CYS A 37 -4.22 -12.97 5.36
CA CYS A 37 -3.04 -12.63 6.16
C CYS A 37 -2.93 -13.49 7.43
N LEU A 38 -4.05 -13.83 8.07
CA LEU A 38 -4.06 -14.67 9.28
C LEU A 38 -4.12 -16.17 8.98
N THR A 39 -4.62 -16.57 7.81
CA THR A 39 -4.88 -17.99 7.48
C THR A 39 -3.78 -18.61 6.62
N ASN A 40 -3.38 -17.99 5.50
CA ASN A 40 -2.29 -18.47 4.64
C ASN A 40 -1.31 -17.34 4.36
N LYS A 41 -0.31 -17.24 5.23
CA LYS A 41 0.67 -16.16 5.22
C LYS A 41 1.58 -16.16 3.97
N MET A 42 1.72 -17.30 3.29
CA MET A 42 2.40 -17.40 1.98
C MET A 42 1.61 -16.79 0.81
N ILE A 43 0.27 -16.83 0.87
CA ILE A 43 -0.59 -16.33 -0.22
C ILE A 43 -0.76 -14.80 -0.12
N PHE A 44 -0.72 -14.25 1.09
CA PHE A 44 -0.81 -12.81 1.34
C PHE A 44 0.17 -11.96 0.51
N PRO A 45 1.50 -12.16 0.56
CA PRO A 45 2.44 -11.31 -0.17
C PRO A 45 2.30 -11.45 -1.68
N ILE A 46 1.86 -12.62 -2.18
CA ILE A 46 1.63 -12.85 -3.61
C ILE A 46 0.41 -12.04 -4.08
N LEU A 47 -0.71 -12.11 -3.35
CA LEU A 47 -1.92 -11.36 -3.67
C LEU A 47 -1.69 -9.84 -3.53
N TYR A 48 -0.98 -9.42 -2.49
CA TYR A 48 -0.62 -8.02 -2.29
C TYR A 48 0.29 -7.51 -3.42
N PHE A 49 1.31 -8.28 -3.82
CA PHE A 49 2.17 -7.93 -4.94
C PHE A 49 1.40 -7.87 -6.26
N LEU A 50 0.46 -8.78 -6.48
CA LEU A 50 -0.42 -8.74 -7.66
C LEU A 50 -1.29 -7.47 -7.67
N SER A 51 -1.86 -7.09 -6.53
CA SER A 51 -2.61 -5.84 -6.35
C SER A 51 -1.76 -4.60 -6.63
N PHE A 52 -0.49 -4.62 -6.22
CA PHE A 52 0.48 -3.56 -6.51
C PHE A 52 0.83 -3.46 -8.01
N VAL A 53 0.90 -4.58 -8.73
CA VAL A 53 1.08 -4.56 -10.18
C VAL A 53 -0.17 -4.02 -10.88
N CYS A 54 -1.37 -4.32 -10.37
CA CYS A 54 -2.62 -3.82 -10.93
C CYS A 54 -2.73 -2.29 -10.91
N ASP A 55 -2.19 -1.61 -9.88
CA ASP A 55 -2.06 -0.15 -9.78
C ASP A 55 -1.33 0.45 -11.00
N ALA A 56 -0.12 -0.06 -11.26
CA ALA A 56 0.68 0.42 -12.37
C ALA A 56 -0.03 0.20 -13.73
N VAL A 57 -0.81 -0.89 -13.83
CA VAL A 57 -1.58 -1.24 -15.03
C VAL A 57 -2.81 -0.34 -15.20
N ASP A 58 -3.55 -0.01 -14.15
CA ASP A 58 -4.71 0.88 -14.27
C ASP A 58 -4.28 2.30 -14.68
N GLY A 59 -3.18 2.80 -14.13
CA GLY A 59 -2.63 4.11 -14.46
C GLY A 59 -2.05 4.14 -15.88
N TRP A 60 -1.53 3.01 -16.38
CA TRP A 60 -1.12 2.88 -17.77
C TRP A 60 -2.32 2.84 -18.72
N CYS A 61 -3.35 2.04 -18.39
CA CYS A 61 -4.59 1.94 -19.16
C CYS A 61 -5.32 3.28 -19.21
N ALA A 62 -5.43 4.01 -18.10
CA ALA A 62 -6.08 5.33 -18.05
C ALA A 62 -5.44 6.33 -19.03
N ARG A 63 -4.10 6.30 -19.12
CA ARG A 63 -3.34 7.15 -20.06
C ARG A 63 -3.48 6.69 -21.51
N LYS A 64 -3.43 5.37 -21.76
CA LYS A 64 -3.52 4.82 -23.12
C LYS A 64 -4.90 4.97 -23.74
N PHE A 65 -5.96 4.80 -22.94
CA PHE A 65 -7.35 4.92 -23.39
C PHE A 65 -7.92 6.34 -23.22
N ASN A 66 -7.13 7.28 -22.71
CA ASN A 66 -7.55 8.66 -22.40
C ASN A 66 -8.81 8.72 -21.51
N GLN A 67 -8.94 7.74 -20.60
CA GLN A 67 -10.06 7.56 -19.67
C GLN A 67 -9.68 8.00 -18.26
N VAL A 68 -9.08 9.19 -18.13
CA VAL A 68 -8.69 9.74 -16.82
C VAL A 68 -9.93 10.34 -16.15
N SER A 69 -10.18 9.92 -14.90
CA SER A 69 -11.30 10.43 -14.09
C SER A 69 -10.80 10.88 -12.72
N THR A 70 -11.41 11.94 -12.17
CA THR A 70 -11.10 12.42 -10.81
C THR A 70 -11.49 11.38 -9.76
N PHE A 71 -12.60 10.68 -9.97
CA PHE A 71 -13.03 9.58 -9.10
C PHE A 71 -11.99 8.46 -9.06
N GLY A 72 -11.52 8.00 -10.23
CA GLY A 72 -10.50 6.96 -10.32
C GLY A 72 -9.21 7.35 -9.61
N ALA A 73 -8.73 8.58 -9.82
CA ALA A 73 -7.53 9.08 -9.14
C ALA A 73 -7.67 9.13 -7.61
N VAL A 74 -8.85 9.48 -7.09
CA VAL A 74 -9.12 9.47 -5.64
C VAL A 74 -9.23 8.04 -5.12
N LEU A 75 -9.91 7.15 -5.84
CA LEU A 75 -10.06 5.74 -5.48
C LEU A 75 -8.70 5.05 -5.39
N ASP A 76 -7.82 5.30 -6.35
CA ASP A 76 -6.48 4.75 -6.43
C ASP A 76 -5.64 5.20 -5.22
N MET A 77 -5.57 6.53 -4.99
CA MET A 77 -4.89 7.12 -3.84
C MET A 77 -5.40 6.57 -2.50
N VAL A 78 -6.72 6.43 -2.33
CA VAL A 78 -7.31 5.91 -1.09
C VAL A 78 -6.96 4.43 -0.91
N THR A 79 -7.02 3.65 -1.99
CA THR A 79 -6.73 2.21 -1.95
C THR A 79 -5.26 1.95 -1.60
N ASP A 80 -4.34 2.70 -2.22
CA ASP A 80 -2.90 2.70 -1.90
C ASP A 80 -2.67 2.89 -0.40
N ARG A 81 -3.22 3.99 0.14
CA ARG A 81 -3.00 4.36 1.54
C ARG A 81 -3.56 3.32 2.49
N ILE A 82 -4.75 2.78 2.21
CA ILE A 82 -5.34 1.72 3.03
C ILE A 82 -4.47 0.47 3.00
N SER A 83 -3.97 0.06 1.82
CA SER A 83 -3.09 -1.12 1.72
C SER A 83 -1.80 -0.96 2.52
N THR A 84 -1.07 0.15 2.34
CA THR A 84 0.18 0.42 3.06
C THR A 84 -0.08 0.54 4.56
N ALA A 85 -1.17 1.19 4.97
CA ALA A 85 -1.54 1.33 6.39
C ALA A 85 -1.83 -0.01 7.04
N CYS A 86 -2.63 -0.87 6.41
CA CYS A 86 -2.92 -2.20 6.92
C CYS A 86 -1.65 -3.05 7.01
N LEU A 87 -0.74 -2.97 6.02
CA LEU A 87 0.54 -3.65 6.05
C LEU A 87 1.39 -3.18 7.24
N LEU A 88 1.55 -1.86 7.44
CA LEU A 88 2.31 -1.29 8.56
C LEU A 88 1.72 -1.67 9.93
N VAL A 89 0.39 -1.71 10.07
CA VAL A 89 -0.27 -2.17 11.31
C VAL A 89 0.06 -3.62 11.59
N VAL A 90 0.03 -4.50 10.58
CA VAL A 90 0.43 -5.90 10.74
C VAL A 90 1.90 -6.00 11.17
N LEU A 91 2.82 -5.28 10.50
CA LEU A 91 4.23 -5.26 10.90
C LEU A 91 4.43 -4.75 12.33
N SER A 92 3.65 -3.74 12.76
CA SER A 92 3.68 -3.19 14.12
C SER A 92 3.31 -4.23 15.19
N GLN A 93 2.41 -5.18 14.87
CA GLN A 93 2.05 -6.24 15.80
C GLN A 93 3.12 -7.34 15.89
N VAL A 94 3.83 -7.61 14.80
CA VAL A 94 4.82 -8.70 14.75
C VAL A 94 6.18 -8.25 15.28
N TYR A 95 6.64 -7.04 14.95
CA TYR A 95 7.93 -6.51 15.39
C TYR A 95 7.79 -5.72 16.70
N LYS A 96 8.64 -6.02 17.69
CA LYS A 96 8.78 -5.22 18.92
C LYS A 96 10.13 -4.50 18.96
N PRO A 97 10.18 -3.18 19.21
CA PRO A 97 9.06 -2.28 19.52
C PRO A 97 8.26 -1.84 18.26
N GLY A 98 6.95 -2.11 18.26
CA GLY A 98 6.05 -1.80 17.14
C GLY A 98 5.77 -0.30 16.91
N LEU A 99 6.27 0.56 17.82
CA LEU A 99 6.11 2.02 17.76
C LEU A 99 6.79 2.66 16.55
N ILE A 100 7.83 2.02 15.99
CA ILE A 100 8.52 2.52 14.80
C ILE A 100 7.55 2.48 13.60
N PHE A 101 6.88 1.35 13.39
CA PHE A 101 5.92 1.19 12.30
C PHE A 101 4.68 2.07 12.48
N LEU A 102 4.24 2.26 13.73
CA LEU A 102 3.13 3.16 14.03
C LEU A 102 3.50 4.63 13.77
N SER A 103 4.74 5.03 14.10
CA SER A 103 5.27 6.36 13.80
C SER A 103 5.41 6.59 12.29
N LEU A 104 5.84 5.58 11.53
CA LEU A 104 5.89 5.63 10.07
C LEU A 104 4.50 5.82 9.46
N LEU A 105 3.50 5.08 9.96
CA LEU A 105 2.10 5.25 9.54
C LEU A 105 1.57 6.67 9.84
N ALA A 106 1.85 7.18 11.04
CA ALA A 106 1.45 8.54 11.42
C ALA A 106 2.11 9.59 10.51
N LEU A 107 3.39 9.42 10.18
CA LEU A 107 4.13 10.29 9.27
C LEU A 107 3.54 10.24 7.86
N ASP A 108 3.19 9.05 7.36
CA ASP A 108 2.60 8.87 6.04
C ASP A 108 1.27 9.63 5.90
N ILE A 109 0.34 9.42 6.83
CA ILE A 109 -0.97 10.09 6.84
C ILE A 109 -0.80 11.60 7.02
N ALA A 110 0.04 12.04 7.97
CA ALA A 110 0.26 13.45 8.23
C ALA A 110 0.88 14.18 7.03
N SER A 111 1.89 13.58 6.38
CA SER A 111 2.56 14.16 5.21
C SER A 111 1.58 14.37 4.05
N HIS A 112 0.71 13.39 3.80
CA HIS A 112 -0.32 13.50 2.75
C HIS A 112 -1.37 14.56 3.07
N TRP A 113 -1.84 14.63 4.31
CA TRP A 113 -2.79 15.66 4.75
C TRP A 113 -2.21 17.07 4.59
N LEU A 114 -0.94 17.27 5.00
CA LEU A 114 -0.25 18.54 4.82
C LEU A 114 -0.04 18.89 3.34
N GLN A 115 0.33 17.92 2.51
CA GLN A 115 0.49 18.10 1.05
C GLN A 115 -0.84 18.47 0.37
N MET A 116 -1.93 17.81 0.75
CA MET A 116 -3.27 18.11 0.23
C MET A 116 -3.74 19.50 0.68
N TYR A 117 -3.58 19.82 1.97
CA TYR A 117 -4.00 21.10 2.55
C TYR A 117 -3.21 22.28 1.98
N SER A 118 -1.90 22.13 1.82
CA SER A 118 -1.06 23.14 1.14
C SER A 118 -1.51 23.36 -0.30
N THR A 119 -1.79 22.30 -1.05
CA THR A 119 -2.29 22.40 -2.43
C THR A 119 -3.65 23.11 -2.50
N PHE A 120 -4.53 22.86 -1.52
CA PHE A 120 -5.84 23.51 -1.43
C PHE A 120 -5.74 24.99 -1.06
N LEU A 121 -4.95 25.34 -0.04
CA LEU A 121 -4.74 26.72 0.40
C LEU A 121 -4.07 27.60 -0.66
N LEU A 122 -3.23 27.01 -1.53
CA LEU A 122 -2.61 27.75 -2.63
C LEU A 122 -3.59 28.10 -3.76
N GLY A 123 -4.83 27.56 -3.78
CA GLY A 123 -5.95 28.05 -4.57
C GLY A 123 -5.73 28.16 -6.10
N LYS A 124 -4.66 27.57 -6.65
CA LYS A 124 -4.31 27.67 -8.08
C LYS A 124 -4.39 26.31 -8.76
N ALA A 125 -5.25 26.25 -9.77
CA ALA A 125 -5.10 25.31 -10.87
C ALA A 125 -3.74 25.60 -11.56
N SER A 126 -2.87 24.60 -11.66
CA SER A 126 -1.60 24.60 -12.40
C SER A 126 -0.33 25.03 -11.63
N HIS A 127 0.56 24.05 -11.53
CA HIS A 127 1.78 23.89 -10.72
C HIS A 127 3.00 24.73 -11.17
N LYS A 128 2.80 25.94 -11.73
CA LYS A 128 3.92 26.67 -12.36
C LYS A 128 4.65 27.73 -11.52
N ASP A 129 4.18 28.09 -10.32
CA ASP A 129 4.77 29.19 -9.52
C ASP A 129 5.23 28.79 -8.10
N VAL A 130 5.77 27.59 -7.91
CA VAL A 130 6.63 27.30 -6.74
C VAL A 130 8.00 26.87 -7.23
N LYS A 131 8.66 27.75 -7.99
CA LYS A 131 9.98 27.48 -8.57
C LYS A 131 11.17 27.98 -7.76
N ASP A 132 11.01 28.80 -6.72
CA ASP A 132 12.18 29.45 -6.11
C ASP A 132 12.53 29.09 -4.66
N SER A 133 11.74 28.28 -3.95
CA SER A 133 12.09 27.82 -2.58
C SER A 133 11.92 26.32 -2.36
N SER A 134 11.70 25.55 -3.42
CA SER A 134 11.61 24.09 -3.34
C SER A 134 13.01 23.50 -3.19
N SER A 135 13.24 22.76 -2.09
CA SER A 135 14.49 22.04 -1.87
C SER A 135 14.85 21.16 -3.07
N TRP A 136 16.15 21.01 -3.37
CA TRP A 136 16.63 20.23 -4.52
C TRP A 136 16.02 18.82 -4.56
N LEU A 137 15.84 18.22 -3.37
CA LEU A 137 15.23 16.90 -3.21
C LEU A 137 13.76 16.87 -3.65
N PHE A 138 12.96 17.88 -3.30
CA PHE A 138 11.55 17.96 -3.70
C PHE A 138 11.42 18.09 -5.24
N ARG A 139 12.29 18.89 -5.85
CA ARG A 139 12.37 19.02 -7.31
C ARG A 139 12.80 17.73 -8.00
N LEU A 140 13.72 16.98 -7.41
CA LEU A 140 14.15 15.70 -7.97
C LEU A 140 13.03 14.66 -7.87
N TYR A 141 12.37 14.61 -6.70
CA TYR A 141 11.27 13.69 -6.42
C TYR A 141 10.07 13.91 -7.34
N TYR A 142 9.55 15.14 -7.40
CA TYR A 142 8.39 15.47 -8.24
C TYR A 142 8.75 15.75 -9.72
N GLY A 143 10.01 16.07 -10.01
CA GLY A 143 10.47 16.37 -11.37
C GLY A 143 10.79 15.13 -12.20
N ASN A 144 11.15 14.01 -11.57
CA ASN A 144 11.45 12.77 -12.26
C ASN A 144 10.48 11.65 -11.88
N ARG A 145 9.54 11.35 -12.78
CA ARG A 145 8.52 10.31 -12.60
C ARG A 145 9.11 8.92 -12.34
N MET A 146 10.25 8.59 -12.94
CA MET A 146 10.90 7.30 -12.74
C MET A 146 11.50 7.17 -11.34
N PHE A 147 12.04 8.27 -10.82
CA PHE A 147 12.60 8.30 -9.46
C PHE A 147 11.49 8.18 -8.40
N MET A 148 10.38 8.89 -8.57
CA MET A 148 9.21 8.76 -7.70
C MET A 148 8.67 7.32 -7.67
N ALA A 149 8.50 6.70 -8.85
CA ALA A 149 8.04 5.32 -8.97
C ALA A 149 9.01 4.35 -8.27
N TYR A 150 10.32 4.53 -8.47
CA TYR A 150 11.34 3.72 -7.81
C TYR A 150 11.26 3.80 -6.28
N CYS A 151 11.15 5.01 -5.72
CA CYS A 151 11.03 5.20 -4.27
C CYS A 151 9.75 4.57 -3.69
N CYS A 152 8.64 4.65 -4.42
CA CYS A 152 7.37 4.05 -3.96
C CYS A 152 7.43 2.52 -3.98
N VAL A 153 7.91 1.94 -5.09
CA VAL A 153 8.10 0.49 -5.24
C VAL A 153 9.08 -0.05 -4.19
N SER A 154 10.20 0.63 -3.96
CA SER A 154 11.21 0.16 -3.02
C SER A 154 10.71 0.16 -1.57
N CYS A 155 9.92 1.15 -1.16
CA CYS A 155 9.28 1.17 0.16
C CYS A 155 8.29 0.00 0.33
N GLU A 156 7.41 -0.24 -0.64
CA GLU A 156 6.44 -1.34 -0.58
C GLU A 156 7.13 -2.72 -0.54
N VAL A 157 8.14 -2.91 -1.39
CA VAL A 157 8.93 -4.15 -1.42
C VAL A 157 9.66 -4.36 -0.10
N LEU A 158 10.19 -3.30 0.52
CA LEU A 158 10.84 -3.38 1.83
C LEU A 158 9.86 -3.88 2.90
N TYR A 159 8.63 -3.38 2.93
CA TYR A 159 7.62 -3.82 3.89
C TYR A 159 7.21 -5.29 3.67
N LEU A 160 7.10 -5.74 2.41
CA LEU A 160 6.84 -7.15 2.10
C LEU A 160 8.00 -8.06 2.53
N ILE A 161 9.24 -7.65 2.32
CA ILE A 161 10.43 -8.41 2.77
C ILE A 161 10.44 -8.51 4.30
N LEU A 162 10.17 -7.42 5.01
CA LEU A 162 10.06 -7.41 6.46
C LEU A 162 8.95 -8.34 6.95
N PHE A 163 7.77 -8.32 6.31
CA PHE A 163 6.70 -9.26 6.62
C PHE A 163 7.16 -10.71 6.48
N TYR A 164 7.81 -11.06 5.36
CA TYR A 164 8.30 -12.42 5.11
C TYR A 164 9.42 -12.84 6.08
N LEU A 165 10.30 -11.91 6.48
CA LEU A 165 11.33 -12.19 7.48
C LEU A 165 10.71 -12.47 8.86
N SER A 166 9.67 -11.71 9.23
CA SER A 166 8.96 -11.84 10.50
C SER A 166 8.25 -13.18 10.66
N GLU A 167 7.78 -13.76 9.55
CA GLU A 167 7.21 -15.11 9.54
C GLU A 167 8.26 -16.16 9.92
N LYS A 168 9.44 -16.11 9.30
CA LYS A 168 10.52 -17.07 9.57
C LYS A 168 10.99 -17.01 11.01
N GLU A 169 11.04 -15.82 11.61
CA GLU A 169 11.38 -15.69 13.02
C GLU A 169 10.28 -16.27 13.92
N THR A 170 9.00 -16.02 13.59
CA THR A 170 7.87 -16.56 14.35
C THR A 170 7.84 -18.08 14.31
N GLU A 171 8.07 -18.69 13.14
CA GLU A 171 8.11 -20.15 12.96
C GLU A 171 9.23 -20.80 13.80
N LYS A 172 10.43 -20.23 13.78
CA LYS A 172 11.57 -20.70 14.59
C LYS A 172 11.29 -20.61 16.09
N LEU A 173 10.65 -19.53 16.55
CA LEU A 173 10.32 -19.35 17.96
C LEU A 173 9.26 -20.36 18.44
N VAL A 174 8.27 -20.66 17.60
CA VAL A 174 7.25 -21.67 17.91
C VAL A 174 7.85 -23.07 17.98
N ASP A 175 8.74 -23.43 17.04
CA ASP A 175 9.42 -24.72 17.03
C ASP A 175 10.32 -24.89 18.26
N MET A 176 11.12 -23.88 18.60
CA MET A 176 11.97 -23.89 19.79
C MET A 176 11.15 -24.03 21.08
N LYS A 177 10.01 -23.32 21.18
CA LYS A 177 9.15 -23.39 22.37
C LYS A 177 8.46 -24.76 22.50
N THR A 178 8.01 -25.32 21.38
CA THR A 178 7.42 -26.66 21.35
C THR A 178 8.43 -27.72 21.77
N ALA A 179 9.67 -27.64 21.26
CA ALA A 179 10.75 -28.54 21.66
C ALA A 179 11.07 -28.41 23.16
N ALA A 180 11.07 -27.19 23.70
CA ALA A 180 11.29 -26.95 25.13
C ALA A 180 10.16 -27.54 25.99
N ASP A 181 8.89 -27.33 25.62
CA ASP A 181 7.72 -27.85 26.34
C ASP A 181 7.70 -29.39 26.35
N VAL A 182 8.05 -30.04 25.23
CA VAL A 182 8.19 -31.50 25.14
C VAL A 182 9.32 -32.00 26.06
N CYS A 183 10.45 -31.30 26.11
CA CYS A 183 11.58 -31.67 26.96
C CYS A 183 11.24 -31.57 28.45
N VAL A 184 10.50 -30.52 28.85
CA VAL A 184 10.00 -30.33 30.22
C VAL A 184 9.03 -31.44 30.61
N LEU A 185 8.09 -31.80 29.74
CA LEU A 185 7.16 -32.91 29.98
C LEU A 185 7.88 -34.25 30.14
N TYR A 186 8.92 -34.51 29.36
CA TYR A 186 9.71 -35.74 29.46
C TYR A 186 10.47 -35.85 30.80
N ASP A 187 11.01 -34.74 31.31
CA ASP A 187 11.70 -34.74 32.60
C ASP A 187 10.73 -34.92 33.79
N ILE A 188 9.49 -34.43 33.67
CA ILE A 188 8.42 -34.67 34.66
C ILE A 188 8.00 -36.15 34.67
N ASP A 189 7.78 -36.79 33.50
CA ASP A 189 7.43 -38.23 33.44
C ASP A 189 8.54 -39.10 34.02
N ARG A 190 9.80 -38.74 33.77
CA ARG A 190 10.97 -39.45 34.33
C ARG A 190 10.99 -39.40 35.86
N LYS A 191 10.65 -38.27 36.47
CA LYS A 191 10.61 -38.12 37.94
C LYS A 191 9.45 -38.86 38.61
N HIS A 192 8.34 -39.08 37.92
CA HIS A 192 7.20 -39.82 38.46
C HIS A 192 7.36 -41.36 38.43
N LYS A 193 8.31 -41.88 37.64
CA LYS A 193 8.60 -43.33 37.54
C LYS A 193 9.73 -43.83 38.46
N GLN A 194 10.43 -42.93 39.16
CA GLN A 194 11.41 -43.26 40.20
C GLN A 194 10.79 -43.17 41.58
#